data_AF-A0ABD6IS34-F1
#
_entry.id   AF-A0ABD6IS34-F1
#
_cell.length_a   1.000
_cell.length_b   1.000
_cell.length_c   1.000
_cell.angle_alpha   90.00
_cell.angle_beta   90.00
_cell.angle_gamma   90.00
#
_symmetry.space_group_name_H-M   'P 1'
#
loop_
_entity.id
_entity.type
_entity.pdbx_description
1 polymer ?
#
loop_
_entity_poly.entity_id
_entity_poly.type
_entity_poly.pdbx_seq_one_letter_code
_entity_poly.pdbx_strand_id
1 'polypeptide(L)'
;MESYEPDRPTPVETAAIRRSPGSGRAAPTRRSLLRASAGGALAIGGLGTLSACGIPAASKNQGGVSADDHSATEKVVAFSNWPEYIDVDDSGKHHPTLDTFAKRTGIQVKYTEDINDNDEFFGKI
;
A
#
# COMPACT_ATOMS: atom_id res chain seq x y z
N MET A 1 11.80 85.85 1.24
CA MET A 1 11.89 84.38 1.16
C MET A 1 10.48 83.86 1.40
N GLU A 2 9.76 83.56 0.32
CA GLU A 2 8.44 82.94 0.39
C GLU A 2 8.64 81.44 0.66
N SER A 3 8.04 80.96 1.74
CA SER A 3 8.15 79.57 2.18
C SER A 3 7.18 78.69 1.37
N TYR A 4 7.71 77.71 0.64
CA TYR A 4 6.91 76.69 -0.06
C TYR A 4 6.37 75.66 0.94
N GLU A 5 5.04 75.53 1.03
CA GLU A 5 4.38 74.48 1.79
C GLU A 5 3.82 73.43 0.81
N PRO A 6 4.18 72.14 0.93
CA PRO A 6 3.70 71.12 0.01
C PRO A 6 2.22 70.81 0.25
N ASP A 7 1.43 70.79 -0.83
CA ASP A 7 -0.02 70.52 -0.80
C ASP A 7 -0.34 69.17 -0.15
N ARG A 8 -1.40 69.16 0.67
CA ARG A 8 -1.94 67.95 1.30
C ARG A 8 -2.77 67.16 0.28
N PRO A 9 -2.61 65.83 0.21
CA PRO A 9 -3.34 65.01 -0.74
C PRO A 9 -4.85 65.07 -0.50
N THR A 10 -5.59 65.02 -1.60
CA THR A 10 -7.05 65.10 -1.61
C THR A 10 -7.69 63.84 -0.98
N PRO A 11 -8.96 63.92 -0.57
CA PRO A 11 -9.70 62.76 -0.05
C PRO A 11 -9.77 61.60 -1.06
N VAL A 12 -9.79 61.91 -2.36
CA VAL A 12 -9.85 60.92 -3.45
C VAL A 12 -8.53 60.17 -3.57
N GLU A 13 -7.41 60.87 -3.52
CA GLU A 13 -6.07 60.25 -3.52
C GLU A 13 -5.86 59.37 -2.28
N THR A 14 -6.32 59.85 -1.12
CA THR A 14 -6.28 59.08 0.13
C THR A 14 -7.14 57.80 0.03
N ALA A 15 -8.31 57.87 -0.60
CA ALA A 15 -9.18 56.73 -0.81
C ALA A 15 -8.60 55.71 -1.82
N ALA A 16 -7.92 56.19 -2.86
CA ALA A 16 -7.23 55.35 -3.84
C ALA A 16 -6.05 54.58 -3.21
N ILE A 17 -5.24 55.25 -2.37
CA ILE A 17 -4.14 54.63 -1.63
C ILE A 17 -4.65 53.49 -0.72
N ARG A 18 -5.82 53.66 -0.08
CA ARG A 18 -6.44 52.62 0.75
C ARG A 18 -7.03 51.44 -0.03
N ARG A 19 -7.28 51.61 -1.33
CA ARG A 19 -7.80 50.56 -2.23
C ARG A 19 -6.70 49.79 -2.95
N SER A 20 -5.43 50.19 -2.79
CA SER A 20 -4.31 49.48 -3.40
C SER A 20 -4.20 48.04 -2.90
N PRO A 21 -4.08 47.04 -3.80
CA PRO A 21 -4.04 45.62 -3.45
C PRO A 21 -2.79 45.20 -2.66
N GLY A 22 -1.82 46.10 -2.50
CA GLY A 22 -0.62 45.89 -1.68
C GLY A 22 -0.79 46.17 -0.18
N SER A 23 -1.85 46.89 0.24
CA SER A 23 -2.02 47.24 1.67
C SER A 23 -3.48 47.39 2.13
N GLY A 24 -4.47 47.19 1.24
CA GLY A 24 -5.89 47.21 1.57
C GLY A 24 -6.40 45.88 2.16
N ARG A 25 -7.61 45.91 2.76
CA ARG A 25 -8.34 44.73 3.30
C ARG A 25 -8.57 43.57 2.30
N ALA A 26 -8.24 43.76 1.03
CA ALA A 26 -8.29 42.74 -0.03
C ALA A 26 -6.93 42.08 -0.32
N ALA A 27 -5.86 42.46 0.38
CA ALA A 27 -4.54 41.84 0.21
C ALA A 27 -4.58 40.36 0.68
N PRO A 28 -4.14 39.40 -0.15
CA PRO A 28 -4.15 38.00 0.24
C PRO A 28 -3.19 37.80 1.41
N THR A 29 -3.70 37.30 2.54
CA THR A 29 -2.85 36.98 3.68
C THR A 29 -1.95 35.78 3.32
N ARG A 30 -0.74 35.71 3.89
CA ARG A 30 0.15 34.55 3.73
C ARG A 30 -0.58 33.23 4.00
N ARG A 31 -1.52 33.24 4.96
CA ARG A 31 -2.35 32.08 5.33
C ARG A 31 -3.35 31.69 4.24
N SER A 32 -3.97 32.65 3.54
CA SER A 32 -4.84 32.36 2.40
C SER A 32 -4.04 31.80 1.22
N LEU A 33 -2.84 32.32 0.96
CA LEU A 33 -1.96 31.80 -0.09
C LEU A 33 -1.52 30.37 0.20
N LEU A 34 -1.10 30.07 1.44
CA LEU A 34 -0.71 28.72 1.87
C LEU A 34 -1.86 27.71 1.80
N ARG A 35 -3.09 28.13 2.14
CA ARG A 35 -4.27 27.26 2.03
C ARG A 35 -4.68 27.01 0.59
N ALA A 36 -4.59 28.03 -0.26
CA ALA A 36 -4.87 27.91 -1.68
C ALA A 36 -3.84 27.01 -2.38
N SER A 37 -2.55 27.13 -2.03
CA SER A 37 -1.50 26.28 -2.60
C SER A 37 -1.59 24.83 -2.14
N ALA A 38 -1.82 24.59 -0.84
CA ALA A 38 -1.97 23.24 -0.31
C ALA A 38 -3.24 22.54 -0.84
N GLY A 39 -4.37 23.25 -0.90
CA GLY A 39 -5.62 22.72 -1.45
C GLY A 39 -5.57 22.47 -2.96
N GLY A 40 -4.92 23.35 -3.72
CA GLY A 40 -4.78 23.22 -5.18
C GLY A 40 -3.83 22.09 -5.59
N ALA A 41 -2.70 21.92 -4.87
CA ALA A 41 -1.73 20.86 -5.16
C ALA A 41 -2.31 19.46 -4.89
N LEU A 42 -3.05 19.30 -3.79
CA LEU A 42 -3.70 18.02 -3.45
C LEU A 42 -4.85 17.68 -4.41
N ALA A 43 -5.63 18.68 -4.85
CA ALA A 43 -6.76 18.46 -5.75
C ALA A 43 -6.32 18.07 -7.19
N ILE A 44 -5.19 18.59 -7.67
CA ILE A 44 -4.73 18.37 -9.05
C ILE A 44 -3.79 17.15 -9.17
N GLY A 45 -2.96 16.90 -8.14
CA GLY A 45 -1.93 15.85 -8.21
C GLY A 45 -2.19 14.62 -7.34
N GLY A 46 -3.14 14.69 -6.40
CA GLY A 46 -3.27 13.69 -5.34
C GLY A 46 -3.69 12.31 -5.82
N LEU A 47 -4.56 12.21 -6.84
CA LEU A 47 -5.09 10.91 -7.28
C LEU A 47 -4.15 10.15 -8.23
N GLY A 48 -3.32 10.84 -9.01
CA GLY A 48 -2.47 10.23 -10.04
C GLY A 48 -1.16 9.63 -9.52
N THR A 49 -0.71 10.02 -8.33
CA THR A 49 0.53 9.51 -7.74
C THR A 49 0.34 8.25 -6.90
N LEU A 50 -0.89 7.94 -6.45
CA LEU A 50 -1.15 6.72 -5.68
C LEU A 50 -0.91 5.44 -6.49
N SER A 51 -1.16 5.46 -7.81
CA SER A 51 -0.92 4.32 -8.69
C SER A 51 0.56 4.07 -9.00
N ALA A 52 1.45 5.01 -8.67
CA ALA A 52 2.89 4.89 -8.95
C ALA A 52 3.67 4.14 -7.86
N CYS A 53 3.06 3.85 -6.70
CA CYS A 53 3.67 3.08 -5.62
C CYS A 53 3.22 1.60 -5.60
N GLY A 54 2.42 1.16 -6.57
CA GLY A 54 2.03 -0.24 -6.69
C GLY A 54 3.14 -1.07 -7.32
N ILE A 55 3.52 -2.18 -6.68
CA ILE A 55 4.37 -3.19 -7.32
C ILE A 55 3.51 -3.94 -8.34
N PRO A 56 3.95 -4.09 -9.61
CA PRO A 56 3.22 -4.86 -10.60
C PRO A 56 2.93 -6.27 -10.08
N ALA A 57 1.73 -6.79 -10.34
CA ALA A 57 1.40 -8.16 -9.99
C ALA A 57 2.42 -9.10 -10.65
N ALA A 58 2.99 -10.02 -9.86
CA ALA A 58 3.84 -11.08 -10.40
C ALA A 58 2.98 -11.98 -11.29
N SER A 59 3.15 -11.86 -12.61
CA SER A 59 2.48 -12.74 -13.58
C SER A 59 3.50 -13.71 -14.17
N LYS A 60 3.29 -15.00 -13.96
CA LYS A 60 4.03 -16.07 -14.63
C LYS A 60 3.36 -16.32 -15.99
N ASN A 61 3.75 -15.57 -17.01
CA ASN A 61 3.20 -15.69 -18.37
C ASN A 61 3.74 -16.88 -19.17
N GLN A 62 4.68 -17.64 -18.60
CA GLN A 62 5.18 -18.87 -19.20
C GLN A 62 4.35 -20.03 -18.66
N GLY A 63 3.53 -20.64 -19.52
CA GLY A 63 2.91 -21.93 -19.24
C GLY A 63 4.01 -22.88 -18.80
N GLY A 64 3.91 -23.36 -17.55
CA GLY A 64 4.93 -24.21 -16.96
C GLY A 64 5.12 -25.47 -17.81
N VAL A 65 6.36 -25.97 -17.88
CA VAL A 65 6.62 -27.31 -18.36
C VAL A 65 5.97 -28.26 -17.37
N SER A 66 5.07 -29.14 -17.84
CA SER A 66 4.51 -30.19 -16.99
C SER A 66 5.64 -31.11 -16.56
N ALA A 67 5.70 -31.43 -15.27
CA ALA A 67 6.56 -32.49 -14.79
C ALA A 67 6.06 -33.85 -15.32
N ASP A 68 6.97 -34.83 -15.37
CA ASP A 68 6.62 -36.22 -15.65
C ASP A 68 5.74 -36.77 -14.52
N ASP A 69 4.66 -37.48 -14.88
CA ASP A 69 3.72 -38.05 -13.93
C ASP A 69 4.21 -39.41 -13.41
N HIS A 70 4.65 -39.43 -12.16
CA HIS A 70 5.03 -40.65 -11.44
C HIS A 70 3.99 -41.08 -10.40
N SER A 71 2.82 -40.44 -10.33
CA SER A 71 1.83 -40.64 -9.27
C SER A 71 1.24 -42.06 -9.24
N ALA A 72 1.32 -42.81 -10.34
CA ALA A 72 0.91 -44.21 -10.40
C ALA A 72 1.80 -45.12 -9.52
N THR A 73 3.10 -44.83 -9.44
CA THR A 73 4.10 -45.64 -8.73
C THR A 73 4.56 -44.99 -7.43
N GLU A 74 4.69 -43.67 -7.40
CA GLU A 74 5.15 -42.90 -6.24
C GLU A 74 3.96 -42.50 -5.37
N LYS A 75 3.62 -43.37 -4.41
CA LYS A 75 2.54 -43.14 -3.44
C LYS A 75 3.05 -42.44 -2.18
N VAL A 76 3.73 -41.31 -2.35
CA VAL A 76 4.27 -40.50 -1.25
C VAL A 76 3.97 -39.02 -1.50
N VAL A 77 3.62 -38.29 -0.45
CA VAL A 77 3.49 -36.84 -0.47
C VAL A 77 4.25 -36.22 0.70
N ALA A 78 5.07 -35.20 0.41
CA ALA A 78 5.61 -34.31 1.42
C ALA A 78 4.65 -33.12 1.54
N PHE A 79 4.11 -32.90 2.73
CA PHE A 79 3.10 -31.88 2.99
C PHE A 79 3.57 -30.93 4.08
N SER A 80 4.02 -29.75 3.67
CA SER A 80 4.36 -28.64 4.56
C SER A 80 3.14 -27.75 4.77
N ASN A 81 2.91 -27.34 6.01
CA ASN A 81 1.79 -26.46 6.35
C ASN A 81 2.12 -25.50 7.47
N TRP A 82 1.26 -24.50 7.67
CA TRP A 82 1.27 -23.69 8.88
C TRP A 82 0.83 -24.53 10.08
N PRO A 83 1.35 -24.26 11.29
CA PRO A 83 0.86 -24.91 12.50
C PRO A 83 -0.65 -24.76 12.67
N GLU A 84 -1.27 -25.77 13.30
CA GLU A 84 -2.70 -25.79 13.68
C GLU A 84 -3.71 -25.89 12.51
N TYR A 85 -3.25 -25.99 11.25
CA TYR A 85 -4.16 -26.11 10.09
C TYR A 85 -4.70 -27.52 9.87
N ILE A 86 -4.04 -28.53 10.44
CA ILE A 86 -4.49 -29.93 10.40
C ILE A 86 -4.93 -30.32 11.80
N ASP A 87 -6.00 -31.12 11.88
CA ASP A 87 -6.53 -31.63 13.14
C ASP A 87 -5.47 -32.41 13.90
N VAL A 88 -5.51 -32.31 15.22
CA VAL A 88 -4.73 -33.13 16.13
C VAL A 88 -5.67 -33.90 17.04
N ASP A 89 -5.32 -35.14 17.36
CA ASP A 89 -6.07 -35.94 18.33
C ASP A 89 -5.88 -35.44 19.77
N ASP A 90 -6.67 -35.99 20.70
CA ASP A 90 -6.59 -35.63 22.13
C ASP A 90 -5.22 -35.91 22.76
N SER A 91 -4.42 -36.81 22.16
CA SER A 91 -3.08 -37.11 22.62
C SER A 91 -2.03 -36.11 22.16
N GLY A 92 -2.37 -35.24 21.20
CA GLY A 92 -1.46 -34.26 20.62
C GLY A 92 -0.41 -34.86 19.68
N LYS A 93 -0.59 -36.11 19.22
CA LYS A 93 0.45 -36.88 18.51
C LYS A 93 0.06 -37.31 17.11
N HIS A 94 -1.22 -37.36 16.82
CA HIS A 94 -1.72 -37.87 15.55
C HIS A 94 -2.59 -36.84 14.86
N HIS A 95 -2.65 -36.97 13.53
CA HIS A 95 -3.49 -36.15 12.66
C HIS A 95 -4.54 -37.04 12.02
N PRO A 96 -5.72 -37.23 12.64
CA PRO A 96 -6.73 -38.18 12.18
C PRO A 96 -7.15 -38.01 10.72
N THR A 97 -7.21 -36.78 10.20
CA THR A 97 -7.47 -36.54 8.77
C THR A 97 -6.39 -37.13 7.87
N LEU A 98 -5.11 -36.91 8.18
CA LEU A 98 -4.00 -37.44 7.39
C LEU A 98 -3.90 -38.95 7.50
N ASP A 99 -4.13 -39.51 8.69
CA ASP A 99 -4.19 -40.96 8.90
C ASP A 99 -5.31 -41.60 8.08
N THR A 100 -6.48 -40.96 8.05
CA THR A 100 -7.63 -41.41 7.27
C THR A 100 -7.35 -41.32 5.77
N PHE A 101 -6.73 -40.23 5.32
CA PHE A 101 -6.30 -40.07 3.93
C PHE A 101 -5.32 -41.17 3.52
N ALA A 102 -4.27 -41.40 4.32
CA ALA A 102 -3.27 -42.42 4.05
C ALA A 102 -3.90 -43.83 4.00
N LYS A 103 -4.81 -44.15 4.93
CA LYS A 103 -5.55 -45.44 4.93
C LYS A 103 -6.41 -45.63 3.69
N ARG A 104 -7.09 -44.58 3.22
CA ARG A 104 -8.00 -44.65 2.06
C ARG A 104 -7.27 -44.74 0.73
N THR A 105 -6.11 -44.10 0.62
CA THR A 105 -5.41 -43.92 -0.66
C THR A 105 -4.18 -44.82 -0.80
N GLY A 106 -3.64 -45.31 0.31
CA GLY A 106 -2.32 -45.95 0.34
C GLY A 106 -1.16 -44.99 0.15
N ILE A 107 -1.40 -43.67 0.13
CA ILE A 107 -0.36 -42.65 0.00
C ILE A 107 0.26 -42.37 1.36
N GLN A 108 1.59 -42.49 1.45
CA GLN A 108 2.33 -42.11 2.65
C GLN A 108 2.47 -40.59 2.72
N VAL A 109 2.10 -40.00 3.86
CA VAL A 109 2.17 -38.56 4.08
C VAL A 109 3.33 -38.25 5.01
N LYS A 110 4.29 -37.44 4.54
CA LYS A 110 5.31 -36.81 5.38
C LYS A 110 4.85 -35.39 5.71
N TYR A 111 4.19 -35.24 6.86
CA TYR A 111 3.66 -33.95 7.31
C TYR A 111 4.70 -33.17 8.13
N THR A 112 4.82 -31.87 7.87
CA THR A 112 5.71 -30.96 8.61
C THR A 112 5.02 -29.60 8.79
N GLU A 113 5.11 -29.04 9.99
CA GLU A 113 4.60 -27.69 10.30
C GLU A 113 5.76 -26.68 10.27
N ASP A 114 6.34 -26.47 9.09
CA ASP A 114 7.56 -25.68 8.91
C ASP A 114 7.33 -24.32 8.24
N ILE A 115 6.08 -23.89 8.10
CA ILE A 115 5.75 -22.58 7.55
C ILE A 115 5.58 -21.57 8.68
N ASN A 116 6.53 -20.63 8.76
CA ASN A 116 6.51 -19.51 9.72
C ASN A 116 6.09 -18.19 9.06
N ASP A 117 6.57 -17.93 7.84
CA ASP A 117 6.13 -16.83 6.98
C ASP A 117 6.26 -17.23 5.49
N ASN A 118 5.54 -16.55 4.60
CA ASN A 118 5.62 -16.78 3.16
C ASN A 118 7.05 -16.57 2.63
N ASP A 119 7.71 -15.47 2.99
CA ASP A 119 9.02 -15.10 2.44
C ASP A 119 10.10 -16.11 2.87
N GLU A 120 10.05 -16.55 4.13
CA GLU A 120 10.96 -17.56 4.66
C GLU A 120 10.76 -18.93 3.98
N PHE A 121 9.50 -19.35 3.80
CA PHE A 121 9.18 -20.62 3.15
C PHE A 121 9.61 -20.64 1.68
N PHE A 122 9.31 -19.60 0.91
CA PHE A 122 9.74 -19.50 -0.49
C PHE A 122 11.26 -19.35 -0.62
N GLY A 123 11.95 -18.81 0.39
CA GLY A 123 13.42 -18.77 0.40
C GLY A 123 14.08 -20.15 0.57
N LYS A 124 13.34 -21.17 1.02
CA LYS A 124 13.83 -22.54 1.25
C LYS A 124 13.69 -23.47 0.03
N ILE A 125 12.75 -23.20 -0.87
CA ILE A 125 12.36 -24.06 -2.01
C ILE A 125 13.03 -23.59 -3.30
#